data_AF-A0A2V5MKQ5-F1
#
_entry.id   AF-A0A2V5MKQ5-F1
#
_cell.length_a   1.000
_cell.length_b   1.000
_cell.length_c   1.000
_cell.angle_alpha   90.00
_cell.angle_beta   90.00
_cell.angle_gamma   90.00
#
_symmetry.space_group_name_H-M   'P 1'
#
loop_
_entity.id
_entity.type
_entity.pdbx_description
1 polymer ?
#
loop_
_entity_poly.entity_id
_entity_poly.type
_entity_poly.pdbx_seq_one_letter_code
_entity_poly.pdbx_strand_id
1 'polypeptide(L)'
;MDENNDENQPAPVETAADPALPEQRQHRPRRRFPRRRYRDRGGRFGGDNSNEPPNVGGDTGVETLDRQTREDAEAAPENAEQVQAEPEFGEGIIEISGKGFGFLRDPKRNFVQTPQDIFVTPDIVRRFGLRDGMWIYGETRRGSRGPQLTKLLTINGEEPPKYQGLRPFEELTTINP
;
A
#
# COMPACT_ATOMS: atom_id res chain seq x y z
N MET A 1 65.08 -45.19 -18.59
CA MET A 1 65.49 -43.86 -19.06
C MET A 1 64.24 -43.17 -19.55
N ASP A 2 63.52 -42.30 -18.84
CA ASP A 2 63.65 -41.64 -17.53
C ASP A 2 62.19 -41.23 -17.19
N GLU A 3 61.60 -41.65 -16.07
CA GLU A 3 61.52 -40.93 -14.79
C GLU A 3 61.21 -39.42 -14.91
N ASN A 4 60.04 -39.02 -14.36
CA ASN A 4 59.66 -37.73 -13.73
C ASN A 4 58.11 -37.74 -13.61
N ASN A 5 57.49 -38.27 -12.55
CA ASN A 5 57.45 -37.84 -11.13
C ASN A 5 56.71 -36.51 -10.87
N ASP A 6 55.44 -36.68 -10.46
CA ASP A 6 54.72 -36.04 -9.35
C ASP A 6 55.00 -34.57 -8.96
N GLU A 7 53.95 -33.74 -9.02
CA GLU A 7 53.65 -32.51 -8.24
C GLU A 7 52.46 -31.81 -8.96
N ASN A 8 51.32 -31.42 -8.38
CA ASN A 8 50.98 -31.05 -7.01
C ASN A 8 49.44 -30.98 -6.88
N GLN A 9 48.90 -31.52 -5.79
CA GLN A 9 47.47 -31.65 -5.47
C GLN A 9 46.84 -30.31 -5.02
N PRO A 10 45.51 -30.14 -5.07
CA PRO A 10 44.85 -28.97 -4.49
C PRO A 10 44.89 -29.00 -2.95
N ALA A 11 45.21 -27.86 -2.33
CA ALA A 11 45.30 -27.72 -0.87
C ALA A 11 43.92 -27.84 -0.17
N PRO A 12 43.86 -28.41 1.05
CA PRO A 12 42.62 -28.57 1.82
C PRO A 12 42.27 -27.37 2.71
N VAL A 13 41.03 -27.41 3.19
CA VAL A 13 40.26 -26.46 3.99
C VAL A 13 40.88 -26.16 5.36
N GLU A 14 41.00 -24.89 5.73
CA GLU A 14 41.10 -24.47 7.14
C GLU A 14 39.82 -23.78 7.60
N THR A 15 39.24 -24.38 8.65
CA THR A 15 38.19 -23.86 9.49
C THR A 15 38.83 -22.99 10.57
N ALA A 16 38.39 -21.75 10.73
CA ALA A 16 38.56 -21.01 11.98
C ALA A 16 37.34 -20.12 12.21
N ALA A 17 36.53 -20.56 13.15
CA ALA A 17 35.53 -19.75 13.80
C ALA A 17 36.22 -18.70 14.67
N ASP A 18 35.71 -17.46 14.68
CA ASP A 18 35.79 -16.60 15.85
C ASP A 18 34.47 -15.84 16.03
N PRO A 19 33.83 -15.94 17.21
CA PRO A 19 32.59 -15.25 17.51
C PRO A 19 32.83 -13.93 18.27
N ALA A 20 31.78 -13.08 18.23
CA ALA A 20 31.48 -12.01 19.18
C ALA A 20 32.10 -10.62 18.96
N LEU A 21 31.26 -9.70 18.46
CA LEU A 21 31.09 -8.37 19.09
C LEU A 21 29.59 -8.00 19.08
N PRO A 22 28.99 -7.59 20.22
CA PRO A 22 27.60 -7.17 20.28
C PRO A 22 27.48 -5.70 19.89
N GLU A 23 26.91 -5.42 18.72
CA GLU A 23 26.62 -4.05 18.32
C GLU A 23 25.37 -3.51 19.05
N GLN A 24 25.58 -2.38 19.70
CA GLN A 24 24.69 -1.74 20.66
C GLN A 24 23.36 -1.37 20.01
N ARG A 25 22.28 -1.97 20.54
CA ARG A 25 20.91 -1.53 20.27
C ARG A 25 20.69 -0.12 20.85
N GLN A 26 20.84 0.90 20.01
CA GLN A 26 20.44 2.25 20.37
C GLN A 26 18.92 2.30 20.57
N HIS A 27 18.52 2.46 21.83
CA HIS A 27 17.15 2.64 22.26
C HIS A 27 16.56 3.93 21.66
N ARG A 28 15.65 3.79 20.70
CA ARG A 28 14.76 4.89 20.29
C ARG A 28 13.83 5.29 21.45
N PRO A 29 13.79 6.55 21.88
CA PRO A 29 12.86 6.98 22.92
C PRO A 29 11.43 6.96 22.37
N ARG A 30 10.54 6.28 23.09
CA ARG A 30 9.09 6.28 22.84
C ARG A 30 8.56 7.69 23.09
N ARG A 31 8.14 8.40 22.04
CA ARG A 31 7.39 9.66 22.14
C ARG A 31 6.04 9.36 22.82
N ARG A 32 5.92 9.75 24.09
CA ARG A 32 4.64 9.79 24.83
C ARG A 32 3.76 10.86 24.20
N PHE A 33 2.67 10.46 23.58
CA PHE A 33 1.57 11.37 23.27
C PHE A 33 0.88 11.77 24.58
N PRO A 34 0.64 13.07 24.84
CA PRO A 34 -0.19 13.48 25.96
C PRO A 34 -1.65 13.10 25.67
N ARG A 35 -2.25 12.29 26.54
CA ARG A 35 -3.68 12.03 26.55
C ARG A 35 -4.41 13.35 26.84
N ARG A 36 -5.05 13.94 25.83
CA ARG A 36 -6.08 14.98 26.01
C ARG A 36 -7.20 14.38 26.86
N ARG A 37 -7.32 14.82 28.11
CA ARG A 37 -8.54 14.64 28.90
C ARG A 37 -9.63 15.48 28.24
N TYR A 38 -10.52 14.84 27.50
CA TYR A 38 -11.83 15.42 27.26
C TYR A 38 -12.54 15.46 28.61
N ARG A 39 -12.87 16.68 29.04
CA ARG A 39 -13.69 16.96 30.21
C ARG A 39 -15.13 16.70 29.78
N ASP A 40 -15.68 15.58 30.23
CA ASP A 40 -17.10 15.27 30.09
C ASP A 40 -17.93 16.43 30.65
N ARG A 41 -18.68 17.03 29.74
CA ARG A 41 -19.74 18.00 29.98
C ARG A 41 -21.04 17.20 29.79
N GLY A 42 -21.78 17.00 30.88
CA GLY A 42 -23.21 16.68 30.81
C GLY A 42 -23.67 15.62 31.80
N GLY A 43 -24.55 16.00 32.73
CA GLY A 43 -25.26 15.05 33.59
C GLY A 43 -25.84 15.71 34.83
N ARG A 44 -26.86 16.56 34.65
CA ARG A 44 -27.66 17.15 35.73
C ARG A 44 -28.65 16.11 36.30
N PHE A 45 -28.51 15.79 37.56
CA PHE A 45 -29.54 15.35 38.52
C PHE A 45 -29.05 15.92 39.86
N GLY A 46 -29.78 16.60 40.74
CA GLY A 46 -31.19 16.81 40.99
C GLY A 46 -31.31 16.94 42.51
N GLY A 47 -31.91 18.04 43.01
CA GLY A 47 -32.43 18.13 44.40
C GLY A 47 -31.52 18.75 45.47
N ASP A 48 -31.87 19.98 45.86
CA ASP A 48 -32.51 20.30 47.16
C ASP A 48 -31.90 21.45 48.01
N ASN A 49 -32.81 22.36 48.38
CA ASN A 49 -32.94 23.24 49.56
C ASN A 49 -31.88 24.29 49.96
N SER A 50 -32.30 25.57 49.88
CA SER A 50 -32.60 26.51 51.00
C SER A 50 -32.00 27.93 50.95
N ASN A 51 -32.90 28.90 51.17
CA ASN A 51 -32.79 30.30 51.68
C ASN A 51 -32.01 31.44 50.97
N GLU A 52 -32.81 32.43 50.52
CA GLU A 52 -32.66 33.89 50.23
C GLU A 52 -31.73 34.77 51.12
N PRO A 53 -31.52 36.10 50.86
CA PRO A 53 -30.87 36.84 49.74
C PRO A 53 -29.93 37.99 50.33
N PRO A 54 -29.75 39.22 49.77
CA PRO A 54 -29.26 39.70 48.46
C PRO A 54 -27.97 40.59 48.52
N ASN A 55 -27.47 40.96 47.32
CA ASN A 55 -26.75 42.22 46.96
C ASN A 55 -25.26 42.39 47.32
N VAL A 56 -24.42 42.71 46.31
CA VAL A 56 -23.42 43.82 46.23
C VAL A 56 -22.64 43.69 44.91
N GLY A 57 -22.47 44.82 44.22
CA GLY A 57 -21.93 44.93 42.87
C GLY A 57 -20.42 44.68 42.69
N GLY A 58 -20.01 44.75 41.42
CA GLY A 58 -18.61 44.61 41.00
C GLY A 58 -18.49 44.72 39.49
N ASP A 59 -18.25 45.96 39.05
CA ASP A 59 -17.68 46.34 37.76
C ASP A 59 -16.44 45.50 37.40
N THR A 60 -16.30 45.18 36.11
CA THR A 60 -15.08 45.01 35.29
C THR A 60 -15.24 43.85 34.31
N GLY A 61 -14.91 44.10 33.04
CA GLY A 61 -14.30 43.08 32.20
C GLY A 61 -14.91 42.85 30.82
N VAL A 62 -14.40 43.63 29.87
CA VAL A 62 -13.95 43.20 28.54
C VAL A 62 -14.98 42.63 27.55
N GLU A 63 -15.32 43.48 26.60
CA GLU A 63 -15.78 43.08 25.27
C GLU A 63 -14.69 42.24 24.57
N THR A 64 -14.97 40.97 24.30
CA THR A 64 -14.25 40.21 23.26
C THR A 64 -15.25 39.67 22.26
N LEU A 65 -15.33 40.37 21.13
CA LEU A 65 -15.89 39.88 19.87
C LEU A 65 -15.14 38.63 19.43
N ASP A 66 -15.69 37.45 19.69
CA ASP A 66 -15.25 36.19 19.04
C ASP A 66 -16.46 35.35 18.65
N ARG A 67 -17.11 35.79 17.56
CA ARG A 67 -17.94 34.96 16.70
C ARG A 67 -17.44 35.12 15.27
N GLN A 68 -16.29 34.51 15.00
CA GLN A 68 -15.99 33.97 13.69
C GLN A 68 -15.93 32.45 13.87
N THR A 69 -17.08 31.83 13.66
CA THR A 69 -17.16 30.42 13.31
C THR A 69 -16.19 30.19 12.14
N ARG A 70 -15.14 29.43 12.40
CA ARG A 70 -14.38 28.75 11.36
C ARG A 70 -15.26 27.61 10.88
N GLU A 71 -16.23 27.99 10.05
CA GLU A 71 -16.97 27.06 9.21
C GLU A 71 -16.01 26.55 8.15
N ASP A 72 -15.86 25.23 8.15
CA ASP A 72 -15.65 24.39 6.97
C ASP A 72 -14.38 24.69 6.16
N ALA A 73 -13.30 23.99 6.55
CA ALA A 73 -12.31 23.57 5.59
C ALA A 73 -12.97 22.58 4.61
N GLU A 74 -13.69 23.14 3.64
CA GLU A 74 -14.13 22.44 2.44
C GLU A 74 -12.90 21.85 1.77
N ALA A 75 -12.80 20.52 1.83
CA ALA A 75 -11.93 19.77 0.95
C ALA A 75 -12.33 20.16 -0.48
N ALA A 76 -11.43 20.89 -1.14
CA ALA A 76 -11.57 21.28 -2.53
C ALA A 76 -12.01 20.06 -3.35
N PRO A 77 -13.06 20.14 -4.18
CA PRO A 77 -13.22 19.20 -5.25
C PRO A 77 -12.07 19.47 -6.22
N GLU A 78 -11.00 18.68 -6.16
CA GLU A 78 -10.07 18.55 -7.27
C GLU A 78 -10.84 17.90 -8.42
N ASN A 79 -11.62 18.73 -9.11
CA ASN A 79 -12.08 18.49 -10.46
C ASN A 79 -10.80 18.50 -11.32
N ALA A 80 -10.09 17.38 -11.30
CA ALA A 80 -9.02 17.13 -12.22
C ALA A 80 -9.68 17.09 -13.61
N GLU A 81 -9.64 18.23 -14.28
CA GLU A 81 -10.01 18.45 -15.66
C GLU A 81 -9.60 17.20 -16.45
N GLN A 82 -10.58 16.34 -16.76
CA GLN A 82 -10.36 15.14 -17.55
C GLN A 82 -10.19 15.62 -18.97
N VAL A 83 -9.00 16.11 -19.29
CA VAL A 83 -8.53 16.18 -20.67
C VAL A 83 -8.73 14.77 -21.21
N GLN A 84 -9.66 14.65 -22.16
CA GLN A 84 -9.97 13.41 -22.87
C GLN A 84 -8.72 13.04 -23.69
N ALA A 85 -7.72 12.49 -23.00
CA ALA A 85 -6.62 11.83 -23.64
C ALA A 85 -7.19 10.59 -24.32
N GLU A 86 -6.79 10.38 -25.57
CA GLU A 86 -7.13 9.21 -26.35
C GLU A 86 -6.77 7.95 -25.53
N PRO A 87 -7.65 6.93 -25.48
CA PRO A 87 -7.42 5.75 -24.66
C PRO A 87 -6.14 5.04 -25.13
N GLU A 88 -5.14 4.96 -24.25
CA GLU A 88 -3.90 4.22 -24.50
C GLU A 88 -4.11 2.76 -24.11
N PHE A 89 -3.62 1.81 -24.89
CA PHE A 89 -3.78 0.38 -24.59
C PHE A 89 -2.44 -0.25 -24.25
N GLY A 90 -2.47 -1.24 -23.36
CA GLY A 90 -1.30 -1.98 -22.94
C GLY A 90 -1.59 -3.45 -22.68
N GLU A 91 -0.57 -4.27 -22.86
CA GLU A 91 -0.60 -5.71 -22.58
C GLU A 91 0.67 -6.18 -21.87
N GLY A 92 0.56 -7.31 -21.19
CA GLY A 92 1.71 -8.00 -20.60
C GLY A 92 1.29 -9.11 -19.64
N ILE A 93 2.30 -9.77 -19.07
CA ILE A 93 2.10 -10.80 -18.04
C ILE A 93 2.04 -10.13 -16.68
N ILE A 94 1.00 -10.40 -15.90
CA ILE A 94 0.87 -9.83 -14.56
C ILE A 94 1.79 -10.51 -13.55
N GLU A 95 2.46 -9.70 -12.74
CA GLU A 95 3.19 -10.09 -11.53
C GLU A 95 2.64 -9.31 -10.34
N ILE A 96 2.13 -10.01 -9.34
CA ILE A 96 1.45 -9.50 -8.15
C ILE A 96 2.46 -9.47 -7.00
N SER A 97 2.63 -8.29 -6.42
CA SER A 97 3.40 -8.12 -5.20
C SER A 97 2.58 -8.56 -3.98
N GLY A 98 3.25 -8.95 -2.88
CA GLY A 98 2.58 -9.39 -1.65
C GLY A 98 1.62 -8.38 -0.99
N LYS A 99 1.60 -7.13 -1.46
CA LYS A 99 0.63 -6.09 -1.05
C LYS A 99 -0.68 -6.12 -1.88
N GLY A 100 -0.80 -7.02 -2.85
CA GLY A 100 -1.98 -7.23 -3.69
C GLY A 100 -2.09 -6.32 -4.90
N PHE A 101 -1.14 -5.42 -5.14
CA PHE A 101 -0.99 -4.71 -6.41
C PHE A 101 -0.03 -5.48 -7.32
N GLY A 102 -0.06 -5.21 -8.61
CA GLY A 102 0.85 -5.86 -9.55
C GLY A 102 1.39 -4.93 -10.63
N PHE A 103 2.25 -5.49 -11.48
CA PHE A 103 2.76 -4.85 -12.68
C PHE A 103 2.61 -5.78 -13.88
N LEU A 104 2.28 -5.23 -15.05
CA LEU A 104 2.32 -5.98 -16.30
C LEU A 104 3.75 -5.92 -16.86
N ARG A 105 4.35 -7.10 -17.02
CA ARG A 105 5.68 -7.30 -17.57
C ARG A 105 5.59 -7.52 -19.07
N ASP A 106 6.45 -6.82 -19.81
CA ASP A 106 6.53 -6.94 -21.27
C ASP A 106 7.50 -8.08 -21.67
N PRO A 107 7.07 -9.07 -22.47
CA PRO A 107 7.97 -10.10 -22.98
C PRO A 107 9.10 -9.53 -23.84
N LYS A 108 8.91 -8.36 -24.49
CA LYS A 108 9.97 -7.70 -25.29
C LYS A 108 11.16 -7.26 -24.44
N ARG A 109 10.97 -7.17 -23.11
CA ARG A 109 11.99 -6.75 -22.14
C ARG A 109 12.43 -7.91 -21.24
N ASN A 110 12.22 -9.16 -21.67
CA ASN A 110 12.55 -10.37 -20.92
C ASN A 110 11.95 -10.39 -19.50
N PHE A 111 10.78 -9.78 -19.31
CA PHE A 111 10.09 -9.69 -18.01
C PHE A 111 10.90 -8.97 -16.91
N VAL A 112 11.94 -8.23 -17.29
CA VAL A 112 12.73 -7.44 -16.35
C VAL A 112 11.89 -6.27 -15.85
N GLN A 113 11.99 -5.99 -14.55
CA GLN A 113 11.24 -4.87 -13.96
C GLN A 113 11.71 -3.55 -14.54
N THR A 114 10.78 -2.79 -15.14
CA THR A 114 11.08 -1.47 -15.68
C THR A 114 10.13 -0.39 -15.15
N PRO A 115 10.57 0.88 -15.08
CA PRO A 115 9.69 1.98 -14.68
C PRO A 115 8.52 2.25 -15.65
N GLN A 116 8.52 1.61 -16.82
CA GLN A 116 7.44 1.74 -17.81
C GLN A 116 6.42 0.60 -17.71
N ASP A 117 6.58 -0.29 -16.73
CA ASP A 117 5.65 -1.40 -16.53
C ASP A 117 4.30 -0.84 -16.05
N ILE A 118 3.22 -1.43 -16.57
CA ILE A 118 1.88 -0.93 -16.30
C ILE A 118 1.48 -1.33 -14.88
N PHE A 119 1.22 -0.35 -14.04
CA PHE A 119 0.77 -0.56 -12.67
C PHE A 119 -0.69 -1.07 -12.64
N VAL A 120 -0.93 -2.14 -11.90
CA VAL A 120 -2.25 -2.73 -11.68
C VAL A 120 -2.67 -2.48 -10.23
N THR A 121 -3.73 -1.71 -10.07
CA THR A 121 -4.34 -1.38 -8.77
C THR A 121 -4.81 -2.65 -8.04
N PRO A 122 -4.66 -2.73 -6.71
CA PRO A 122 -5.10 -3.92 -5.96
C PRO A 122 -6.60 -4.22 -6.09
N ASP A 123 -7.41 -3.21 -6.37
CA ASP A 123 -8.86 -3.38 -6.62
C ASP A 123 -9.14 -4.16 -7.90
N ILE A 124 -8.34 -3.95 -8.95
CA ILE A 124 -8.46 -4.71 -10.21
C ILE A 124 -8.04 -6.16 -9.98
N VAL A 125 -6.90 -6.36 -9.29
CA VAL A 125 -6.40 -7.69 -8.95
C VAL A 125 -7.45 -8.50 -8.19
N ARG A 126 -8.07 -7.92 -7.16
CA ARG A 126 -9.09 -8.60 -6.35
C ARG A 126 -10.41 -8.80 -7.10
N ARG A 127 -10.88 -7.79 -7.84
CA ARG A 127 -12.17 -7.84 -8.55
C ARG A 127 -12.22 -8.94 -9.61
N PHE A 128 -11.13 -9.13 -10.33
CA PHE A 128 -11.04 -10.14 -11.39
C PHE A 128 -10.33 -11.42 -10.96
N GLY A 129 -9.97 -11.54 -9.67
CA GLY A 129 -9.27 -12.72 -9.14
C GLY A 129 -7.95 -12.99 -9.86
N LEU A 130 -7.18 -11.93 -10.17
CA LEU A 130 -5.96 -12.08 -10.95
C LEU A 130 -4.89 -12.87 -10.19
N ARG A 131 -4.14 -13.68 -10.92
CA ARG A 131 -3.01 -14.48 -10.44
C ARG A 131 -1.78 -14.22 -11.31
N ASP A 132 -0.61 -14.48 -10.75
CA ASP A 132 0.67 -14.35 -11.46
C ASP A 132 0.70 -15.20 -12.73
N GLY A 133 1.35 -14.69 -13.77
CA GLY A 133 1.54 -15.42 -15.02
C GLY A 133 0.38 -15.30 -16.01
N MET A 134 -0.71 -14.58 -15.67
CA MET A 134 -1.79 -14.34 -16.61
C MET A 134 -1.47 -13.19 -17.59
N TRP A 135 -1.83 -13.36 -18.85
CA TRP A 135 -1.75 -12.34 -19.87
C TRP A 135 -2.93 -11.38 -19.74
N ILE A 136 -2.65 -10.09 -19.57
CA ILE A 136 -3.67 -9.06 -19.40
C ILE A 136 -3.57 -8.09 -20.57
N TYR A 137 -4.71 -7.72 -21.13
CA TYR A 137 -4.83 -6.63 -22.08
C TYR A 137 -5.92 -5.66 -21.62
N GLY A 138 -5.64 -4.36 -21.73
CA GLY A 138 -6.58 -3.35 -21.29
C GLY A 138 -6.19 -1.91 -21.60
N GLU A 139 -7.07 -1.02 -21.18
CA GLU A 139 -6.89 0.42 -21.27
C GLU A 139 -5.98 0.90 -20.14
N THR A 140 -5.09 1.82 -20.48
CA THR A 140 -4.06 2.38 -19.63
C THR A 140 -4.13 3.89 -19.67
N ARG A 141 -3.68 4.52 -18.58
CA ARG A 141 -3.55 5.97 -18.46
C ARG A 141 -2.23 6.30 -17.76
N ARG A 142 -1.67 7.46 -18.07
CA ARG A 142 -0.55 8.03 -17.30
C ARG A 142 -1.03 8.38 -15.88
N GLY A 143 -0.57 7.61 -14.90
CA GLY A 143 -0.78 7.85 -13.48
C GLY A 143 0.42 8.55 -12.84
N SER A 144 0.38 8.70 -11.51
CA SER A 144 1.42 9.37 -10.73
C SER A 144 2.75 8.60 -10.67
N ARG A 145 2.73 7.28 -10.92
CA ARG A 145 3.90 6.39 -10.85
C ARG A 145 4.29 5.78 -12.19
N GLY A 146 3.76 6.30 -13.30
CA GLY A 146 3.91 5.72 -14.63
C GLY A 146 2.58 5.26 -15.23
N PRO A 147 2.61 4.40 -16.27
CA PRO A 147 1.42 3.84 -16.87
C PRO A 147 0.61 3.02 -15.85
N GLN A 148 -0.71 3.20 -15.82
CA GLN A 148 -1.61 2.52 -14.90
C GLN A 148 -2.79 1.92 -15.67
N LEU A 149 -3.16 0.67 -15.34
CA LEU A 149 -4.32 0.01 -15.91
C LEU A 149 -5.61 0.61 -15.33
N THR A 150 -6.48 1.12 -16.20
CA THR A 150 -7.77 1.71 -15.84
C THR A 150 -8.91 0.71 -16.05
N LYS A 151 -8.90 0.00 -17.19
CA LYS A 151 -9.93 -0.96 -17.56
C LYS A 151 -9.32 -2.23 -18.11
N LEU A 152 -9.69 -3.37 -17.53
CA LEU A 152 -9.29 -4.69 -18.01
C LEU A 152 -10.25 -5.11 -19.13
N LEU A 153 -9.70 -5.46 -20.30
CA LEU A 153 -10.49 -5.89 -21.46
C LEU A 153 -10.49 -7.41 -21.60
N THR A 154 -9.32 -8.04 -21.59
CA THR A 154 -9.19 -9.50 -21.73
C THR A 154 -8.13 -10.08 -20.79
N ILE A 155 -8.33 -11.35 -20.43
CA ILE A 155 -7.41 -12.19 -19.65
C ILE A 155 -7.11 -13.43 -20.51
N ASN A 156 -5.85 -13.66 -20.86
CA ASN A 156 -5.39 -14.74 -21.75
C ASN A 156 -6.22 -14.84 -23.05
N GLY A 157 -6.65 -13.70 -23.61
CA GLY A 157 -7.44 -13.65 -24.82
C GLY A 157 -8.95 -13.89 -24.65
N GLU A 158 -9.46 -14.14 -23.44
CA GLU A 158 -10.90 -14.23 -23.18
C GLU A 158 -11.43 -13.12 -22.27
N GLU A 159 -12.76 -13.04 -22.18
CA GLU A 159 -13.41 -12.05 -21.33
C GLU A 159 -13.18 -12.34 -19.83
N PRO A 160 -12.98 -11.29 -19.01
CA PRO A 160 -12.73 -11.42 -17.59
C PRO A 160 -13.76 -12.25 -16.78
N PRO A 161 -15.08 -12.22 -17.08
CA PRO A 161 -16.09 -12.98 -16.33
C PRO A 161 -15.85 -14.48 -16.32
N LYS A 162 -15.24 -15.04 -17.38
CA LYS A 162 -14.99 -16.49 -17.47
C LYS A 162 -13.92 -16.97 -16.50
N TYR A 163 -13.03 -16.08 -16.08
CA TYR A 163 -11.98 -16.39 -15.12
C TYR A 163 -12.46 -16.34 -13.67
N GLN A 164 -13.63 -15.74 -13.42
CA GLN A 164 -14.23 -15.69 -12.09
C GLN A 164 -14.76 -17.08 -11.71
N GLY A 165 -14.08 -17.73 -10.76
CA GLY A 165 -14.45 -19.06 -10.26
C GLY A 165 -13.65 -20.22 -10.88
N LEU A 166 -12.64 -19.96 -11.70
CA LEU A 166 -11.73 -21.01 -12.15
C LEU A 166 -10.89 -21.54 -10.98
N ARG A 167 -10.91 -22.87 -10.84
CA ARG A 167 -10.04 -23.58 -9.90
C ARG A 167 -8.57 -23.25 -10.19
N PRO A 168 -7.75 -23.01 -9.16
CA PRO A 168 -6.30 -22.90 -9.30
C PRO A 168 -5.73 -24.12 -10.01
N PHE A 169 -4.61 -23.93 -10.71
CA PHE A 169 -3.93 -25.02 -11.43
C PHE A 169 -3.58 -26.21 -10.51
N GLU A 170 -3.21 -25.92 -9.26
CA GLU A 170 -2.84 -26.92 -8.24
C GLU A 170 -3.98 -27.88 -7.87
N GLU A 171 -5.24 -27.49 -8.09
CA GLU A 171 -6.43 -28.31 -7.80
C GLU A 171 -6.91 -29.12 -9.01
N LEU A 172 -6.25 -28.96 -10.17
CA LEU A 172 -6.62 -29.69 -11.37
C LEU A 172 -6.15 -31.14 -11.28
N THR A 173 -6.98 -32.05 -11.79
CA THR A 173 -6.66 -33.48 -11.83
C THR A 173 -5.67 -33.74 -12.97
N THR A 174 -4.52 -34.33 -12.65
CA THR A 174 -3.56 -34.79 -13.65
C THR A 174 -4.11 -35.96 -14.44
N ILE A 175 -3.97 -35.91 -15.77
CA ILE A 175 -4.32 -37.00 -16.69
C ILE A 175 -3.07 -37.41 -17.50
N ASN A 176 -3.01 -38.68 -17.92
CA ASN A 176 -1.92 -39.20 -18.76
C ASN A 176 -2.29 -38.99 -20.26
N PRO A 177 -1.40 -38.43 -21.10
CA PRO A 177 -1.66 -38.22 -22.53
C PRO A 177 -1.79 -39.50 -23.35
#